data_AF-A0A432RWC3-F1
#
_entry.id   AF-A0A432RWC3-F1
#
_cell.length_a   1.000
_cell.length_b   1.000
_cell.length_c   1.000
_cell.angle_alpha   90.00
_cell.angle_beta   90.00
_cell.angle_gamma   90.00
#
_symmetry.space_group_name_H-M   'P 1'
#
loop_
_entity.id
_entity.type
_entity.pdbx_description
1 polymer ?
#
loop_
_entity_poly.entity_id
_entity_poly.type
_entity_poly.pdbx_seq_one_letter_code
_entity_poly.pdbx_strand_id
1 'polypeptide(L)'
;MAQQTAIRWILFFFFPALFIYGLLHIYSSKPAQAKKTADLTPQEEAGRKVYNKFCVGCHGPNGDGQTEAAKFFKDKPPNFHTAVFRWKSTPEGCLPTDEDFMRILNWGLPQTPMPSFKLVPEVQKKAVIAYIKHFAKDKWAKGQPDPEKCQSVYKTIKRPANFGSPEMIERGKNLYAQNCTACHGEKGEGDGPLASTLPVPPTDLTYPVRAEGPKPEDTFRVLTVGLEGSPMPAFGYLTEEDRWALVSYIAYLMNKNK
;
A
#
# COMPACT_ATOMS: atom_id res chain seq x y z
N MET A 1 47.35 -2.29 62.40
CA MET A 1 46.73 -1.12 61.73
C MET A 1 47.45 -0.88 60.42
N ALA A 2 46.84 -1.22 59.27
CA ALA A 2 47.16 -0.74 57.91
C ALA A 2 46.71 -1.77 56.84
N GLN A 3 45.39 -1.98 56.65
CA GLN A 3 44.92 -2.73 55.48
C GLN A 3 43.44 -2.45 55.16
N GLN A 4 43.04 -1.17 55.05
CA GLN A 4 41.65 -0.82 54.70
C GLN A 4 41.48 0.39 53.76
N THR A 5 42.50 0.78 52.98
CA THR A 5 42.42 2.01 52.14
C THR A 5 42.66 1.80 50.64
N ALA A 6 42.57 0.56 50.12
CA ALA A 6 42.83 0.29 48.69
C ALA A 6 41.58 -0.01 47.83
N ILE A 7 40.38 -0.09 48.42
CA ILE A 7 39.15 -0.44 47.69
C ILE A 7 38.16 0.74 47.77
N ARG A 8 38.53 1.89 47.23
CA ARG A 8 37.57 3.00 47.03
C ARG A 8 37.86 3.90 45.83
N TRP A 9 38.93 3.66 45.09
CA TRP A 9 39.32 4.51 43.94
C TRP A 9 39.16 3.86 42.56
N ILE A 10 38.78 2.58 42.47
CA ILE A 10 38.63 1.89 41.16
C ILE A 10 37.21 2.05 40.56
N LEU A 11 36.25 2.57 41.33
CA LEU A 11 34.85 2.74 40.88
C LEU A 11 34.51 4.14 40.33
N PHE A 12 35.49 5.01 40.05
CA PHE A 12 35.21 6.36 39.53
C PHE A 12 35.78 6.68 38.13
N PHE A 13 36.54 5.77 37.50
CA PHE A 13 37.13 6.04 36.16
C PHE A 13 36.69 5.10 35.04
N PHE A 14 35.92 4.04 35.32
CA PHE A 14 35.47 3.07 34.29
C PHE A 14 34.02 3.23 33.83
N PHE A 15 33.28 4.23 34.31
CA PHE A 15 31.91 4.51 33.86
C PHE A 15 31.72 5.48 32.67
N PRO A 16 32.67 6.35 32.25
CA PRO A 16 32.43 7.23 31.11
C PRO A 16 32.76 6.60 29.74
N ALA A 17 33.63 5.58 29.68
CA ALA A 17 34.09 5.00 28.41
C ALA A 17 33.00 4.18 27.69
N LEU A 18 32.18 3.43 28.44
CA LEU A 18 31.05 2.65 27.87
C LEU A 18 29.90 3.57 27.42
N PHE A 19 29.71 4.71 28.07
CA PHE A 19 28.69 5.69 27.68
C PHE A 19 29.09 6.44 26.39
N ILE A 20 30.37 6.77 26.22
CA ILE A 20 30.90 7.38 24.99
C ILE A 20 30.91 6.38 23.83
N TYR A 21 31.25 5.10 24.07
CA TYR A 21 31.25 4.06 23.04
C TYR A 21 29.83 3.70 22.56
N GLY A 22 28.85 3.69 23.48
CA GLY A 22 27.42 3.53 23.15
C GLY A 22 26.85 4.72 22.37
N LEU A 23 27.22 5.96 22.72
CA LEU A 23 26.84 7.16 21.96
C LEU A 23 27.45 7.21 20.55
N LEU A 24 28.70 6.73 20.37
CA LEU A 24 29.36 6.65 19.06
C LEU A 24 28.73 5.59 18.14
N HIS A 25 28.23 4.47 18.67
CA HIS A 25 27.56 3.45 17.87
C HIS A 25 26.15 3.84 17.43
N ILE A 26 25.43 4.63 18.24
CA ILE A 26 24.11 5.17 17.86
C ILE A 26 24.24 6.22 16.73
N TYR A 27 25.37 6.93 16.65
CA TYR A 27 25.60 7.98 15.65
C TYR A 27 26.24 7.51 14.33
N SER A 28 26.62 6.23 14.19
CA SER A 28 27.45 5.77 13.06
C SER A 28 26.73 4.93 11.98
N SER A 29 25.43 4.65 12.12
CA SER A 29 24.70 4.03 11.01
C SER A 29 24.33 5.09 9.97
N LYS A 30 25.04 5.10 8.84
CA LYS A 30 24.65 5.92 7.67
C LYS A 30 23.19 5.61 7.30
N PRO A 31 22.35 6.63 7.05
CA PRO A 31 20.96 6.40 6.67
C PRO A 31 20.89 5.58 5.38
N ALA A 32 19.90 4.69 5.29
CA ALA A 32 19.66 3.88 4.10
C ALA A 32 19.43 4.79 2.89
N GLN A 33 20.17 4.55 1.81
CA GLN A 33 20.21 5.42 0.64
C GLN A 33 19.69 4.67 -0.59
N ALA A 34 18.78 5.30 -1.33
CA ALA A 34 18.23 4.77 -2.58
C ALA A 34 19.34 4.35 -3.55
N LYS A 35 19.26 3.12 -4.06
CA LYS A 35 20.24 2.51 -4.96
C LYS A 35 20.48 3.39 -6.18
N LYS A 36 21.73 3.78 -6.40
CA LYS A 36 22.13 4.50 -7.62
C LYS A 36 22.73 3.51 -8.60
N THR A 37 22.25 3.51 -9.83
CA THR A 37 22.83 2.75 -10.96
C THR A 37 23.40 3.73 -11.99
N ALA A 38 24.32 3.25 -12.84
CA ALA A 38 25.01 4.10 -13.81
C ALA A 38 24.11 4.50 -14.99
N ASP A 39 23.00 3.81 -15.19
CA ASP A 39 22.10 3.89 -16.34
C ASP A 39 20.83 4.70 -16.09
N LEU A 40 20.74 5.45 -14.98
CA LEU A 40 19.60 6.32 -14.71
C LEU A 40 19.56 7.50 -15.68
N THR A 41 18.41 7.70 -16.32
CA THR A 41 18.09 8.93 -17.04
C THR A 41 18.04 10.13 -16.08
N PRO A 42 18.12 11.39 -16.58
CA PRO A 42 17.99 12.58 -15.73
C PRO A 42 16.68 12.60 -14.91
N GLN A 43 15.57 12.12 -15.49
CA GLN A 43 14.29 12.02 -14.80
C GLN A 43 14.31 10.96 -13.69
N GLU A 44 14.89 9.79 -13.95
CA GLU A 44 15.03 8.74 -12.94
C GLU A 44 15.99 9.15 -11.82
N GLU A 45 17.07 9.87 -12.11
CA GLU A 45 17.97 10.41 -11.07
C GLU A 45 17.28 11.48 -10.21
N ALA A 46 16.45 12.36 -10.81
CA ALA A 46 15.58 13.24 -10.05
C ALA A 46 14.59 12.44 -9.19
N GLY A 47 14.02 11.38 -9.75
CA GLY A 47 13.14 10.43 -9.05
C GLY A 47 13.82 9.73 -7.89
N ARG A 48 15.06 9.30 -8.05
CA ARG A 48 15.88 8.67 -7.00
C ARG A 48 16.06 9.59 -5.80
N LYS A 49 16.24 10.90 -6.03
CA LYS A 49 16.34 11.90 -4.95
C LYS A 49 15.03 12.03 -4.18
N VAL A 50 13.89 12.04 -4.88
CA VAL A 50 12.55 12.05 -4.26
C VAL A 50 12.32 10.75 -3.48
N TYR A 51 12.62 9.60 -4.09
CA TYR A 51 12.52 8.29 -3.46
C TYR A 51 13.35 8.21 -2.18
N ASN A 52 14.58 8.72 -2.23
CA ASN A 52 15.47 8.73 -1.08
C ASN A 52 14.92 9.56 0.09
N LYS A 53 14.22 10.65 -0.23
CA LYS A 53 13.68 11.55 0.78
C LYS A 53 12.42 10.99 1.44
N PHE A 54 11.58 10.29 0.67
CA PHE A 54 10.21 9.98 1.11
C PHE A 54 9.87 8.48 1.16
N CYS A 55 10.57 7.64 0.40
CA CYS A 55 10.14 6.25 0.15
C CYS A 55 11.10 5.21 0.76
N VAL A 56 12.40 5.51 0.79
CA VAL A 56 13.47 4.54 1.13
C VAL A 56 13.30 3.92 2.53
N GLY A 57 12.74 4.66 3.49
CA GLY A 57 12.55 4.17 4.85
C GLY A 57 11.58 2.98 4.95
N CYS A 58 10.57 2.93 4.06
CA CYS A 58 9.60 1.84 4.03
C CYS A 58 9.90 0.82 2.93
N HIS A 59 10.21 1.30 1.72
CA HIS A 59 10.39 0.45 0.53
C HIS A 59 11.82 -0.08 0.35
N GLY A 60 12.76 0.41 1.15
CA GLY A 60 14.15 -0.02 1.15
C GLY A 60 15.00 0.62 0.05
N PRO A 61 16.33 0.61 0.20
CA PRO A 61 17.24 1.18 -0.80
C PRO A 61 17.15 0.48 -2.16
N ASN A 62 16.83 -0.82 -2.15
CA ASN A 62 16.71 -1.65 -3.34
C ASN A 62 15.28 -1.74 -3.88
N GLY A 63 14.28 -1.10 -3.26
CA GLY A 63 12.89 -1.20 -3.71
C GLY A 63 12.26 -2.58 -3.56
N ASP A 64 12.80 -3.43 -2.69
CA ASP A 64 12.32 -4.79 -2.43
C ASP A 64 11.26 -4.84 -1.31
N GLY A 65 11.02 -3.73 -0.61
CA GLY A 65 10.08 -3.66 0.51
C GLY A 65 10.55 -4.40 1.77
N GLN A 66 11.80 -4.87 1.81
CA GLN A 66 12.34 -5.68 2.91
C GLN A 66 13.14 -4.80 3.89
N THR A 67 12.43 -3.90 4.58
CA THR A 67 13.03 -3.02 5.61
C THR A 67 12.79 -3.54 7.02
N GLU A 68 13.60 -3.08 7.98
CA GLU A 68 13.34 -3.31 9.42
C GLU A 68 11.95 -2.80 9.83
N ALA A 69 11.51 -1.66 9.27
CA ALA A 69 10.16 -1.14 9.48
C ALA A 69 9.08 -2.09 8.92
N ALA A 70 9.31 -2.67 7.73
CA ALA A 70 8.36 -3.58 7.08
C ALA A 70 8.08 -4.87 7.85
N LYS A 71 8.94 -5.26 8.81
CA LYS A 71 8.68 -6.40 9.71
C LYS A 71 7.45 -6.20 10.59
N PHE A 72 7.08 -4.94 10.85
CA PHE A 72 5.93 -4.59 11.69
C PHE A 72 4.67 -4.26 10.87
N PHE A 73 4.76 -4.26 9.54
CA PHE A 73 3.63 -3.94 8.69
C PHE A 73 2.85 -5.21 8.37
N LYS A 74 1.55 -5.21 8.73
CA LYS A 74 0.63 -6.29 8.38
C LYS A 74 0.46 -6.44 6.87
N ASP A 75 0.40 -5.30 6.17
CA ASP A 75 0.50 -5.25 4.71
C ASP A 75 1.87 -4.72 4.29
N LYS A 76 2.68 -5.59 3.67
CA LYS A 76 4.07 -5.27 3.34
C LYS A 76 4.16 -4.38 2.10
N PRO A 77 5.14 -3.47 2.02
CA PRO A 77 5.40 -2.71 0.80
C PRO A 77 5.71 -3.67 -0.37
N PRO A 78 5.27 -3.32 -1.59
CA PRO A 78 5.52 -4.17 -2.75
C PRO A 78 7.01 -4.24 -3.09
N ASN A 79 7.43 -5.37 -3.64
CA ASN A 79 8.73 -5.53 -4.27
C ASN A 79 8.66 -5.02 -5.72
N PHE A 80 9.26 -3.86 -6.00
CA PHE A 80 9.19 -3.19 -7.30
C PHE A 80 9.87 -3.97 -8.43
N HIS A 81 10.79 -4.89 -8.15
CA HIS A 81 11.43 -5.76 -9.16
C HIS A 81 10.45 -6.72 -9.82
N THR A 82 9.36 -7.06 -9.13
CA THR A 82 8.35 -7.98 -9.66
C THR A 82 7.42 -7.32 -10.66
N ALA A 83 7.31 -5.98 -10.64
CA ALA A 83 6.28 -5.20 -11.31
C ALA A 83 4.83 -5.65 -11.02
N VAL A 84 4.61 -6.38 -9.92
CA VAL A 84 3.28 -6.78 -9.45
C VAL A 84 2.79 -5.75 -8.42
N PHE A 85 1.62 -5.17 -8.68
CA PHE A 85 1.05 -4.14 -7.83
C PHE A 85 -0.42 -4.44 -7.52
N ARG A 86 -0.75 -4.44 -6.23
CA ARG A 86 -2.10 -4.72 -5.75
C ARG A 86 -3.10 -3.60 -6.06
N TRP A 87 -2.65 -2.35 -5.93
CA TRP A 87 -3.50 -1.16 -6.03
C TRP A 87 -3.49 -0.57 -7.43
N LYS A 88 -3.97 -1.34 -8.40
CA LYS A 88 -4.01 -0.95 -9.82
C LYS A 88 -5.40 -1.06 -10.44
N SER A 89 -5.60 -0.40 -11.56
CA SER A 89 -6.87 -0.40 -12.30
C SER A 89 -6.89 -1.34 -13.48
N THR A 90 -5.78 -2.02 -13.77
CA THR A 90 -5.67 -3.00 -14.83
C THR A 90 -5.90 -4.42 -14.29
N PRO A 91 -6.45 -5.35 -15.11
CA PRO A 91 -6.68 -6.75 -14.71
C PRO A 91 -5.42 -7.44 -14.19
N GLU A 92 -5.60 -8.55 -13.47
CA GLU A 92 -4.50 -9.38 -12.96
C GLU A 92 -3.47 -9.73 -14.05
N GLY A 93 -2.18 -9.68 -13.71
CA GLY A 93 -1.07 -9.92 -14.63
C GLY A 93 -0.71 -8.73 -15.53
N CYS A 94 -1.57 -7.71 -15.64
CA CYS A 94 -1.25 -6.47 -16.33
C CYS A 94 -0.45 -5.50 -15.46
N LEU A 95 0.38 -4.66 -16.09
CA LEU A 95 1.11 -3.59 -15.41
C LEU A 95 0.15 -2.47 -14.97
N PRO A 96 0.40 -1.77 -13.85
CA PRO A 96 -0.35 -0.56 -13.51
C PRO A 96 -0.08 0.58 -14.48
N THR A 97 -1.03 1.50 -14.60
CA THR A 97 -0.85 2.73 -15.37
C THR A 97 -0.15 3.82 -14.54
N ASP A 98 0.31 4.89 -15.18
CA ASP A 98 0.90 6.05 -14.49
C ASP A 98 -0.14 6.73 -13.60
N GLU A 99 -1.41 6.73 -14.02
CA GLU A 99 -2.53 7.23 -13.24
C GLU A 99 -2.76 6.41 -11.97
N ASP A 100 -2.50 5.10 -11.98
CA ASP A 100 -2.57 4.28 -10.77
C ASP A 100 -1.51 4.72 -9.76
N PHE A 101 -0.26 4.89 -10.19
CA PHE A 101 0.79 5.42 -9.32
C PHE A 101 0.48 6.83 -8.81
N MET A 102 0.00 7.72 -9.70
CA MET A 102 -0.39 9.07 -9.32
C MET A 102 -1.54 9.08 -8.32
N ARG A 103 -2.51 8.17 -8.44
CA ARG A 103 -3.60 8.02 -7.47
C ARG A 103 -3.05 7.63 -6.10
N ILE A 104 -2.15 6.65 -6.03
CA ILE A 104 -1.50 6.23 -4.79
C ILE A 104 -0.69 7.38 -4.18
N LEU A 105 0.13 8.06 -4.97
CA LEU A 105 0.95 9.17 -4.47
C LEU A 105 0.09 10.35 -4.00
N ASN A 106 -1.05 10.62 -4.64
CA ASN A 106 -1.92 11.71 -4.21
C ASN A 106 -2.71 11.39 -2.95
N TRP A 107 -3.04 10.13 -2.69
CA TRP A 107 -4.01 9.78 -1.66
C TRP A 107 -3.51 8.83 -0.58
N GLY A 108 -2.32 8.27 -0.75
CA GLY A 108 -1.84 7.16 0.07
C GLY A 108 -2.66 5.90 -0.14
N LEU A 109 -2.42 4.92 0.73
CA LEU A 109 -3.24 3.73 0.83
C LEU A 109 -3.85 3.67 2.24
N PRO A 110 -5.17 3.83 2.38
CA PRO A 110 -5.84 3.76 3.68
C PRO A 110 -5.51 2.49 4.45
N GLN A 111 -5.51 2.60 5.78
CA GLN A 111 -5.28 1.47 6.69
C GLN A 111 -3.92 0.79 6.46
N THR A 112 -3.00 1.46 5.77
CA THR A 112 -1.59 1.07 5.63
C THR A 112 -0.68 2.24 6.05
N PRO A 113 0.62 1.98 6.29
CA PRO A 113 1.60 3.04 6.52
C PRO A 113 1.90 3.95 5.32
N MET A 114 1.34 3.70 4.12
CA MET A 114 1.64 4.48 2.91
C MET A 114 0.86 5.81 2.91
N PRO A 115 1.52 6.96 3.18
CA PRO A 115 0.83 8.23 3.38
C PRO A 115 0.49 8.90 2.05
N SER A 116 -0.27 9.99 2.12
CA SER A 116 -0.48 10.89 0.98
C SER A 116 0.75 11.77 0.74
N PHE A 117 1.15 11.86 -0.52
CA PHE A 117 2.16 12.80 -1.04
C PHE A 117 1.53 13.86 -1.94
N LYS A 118 0.25 14.23 -1.69
CA LYS A 118 -0.49 15.21 -2.49
C LYS A 118 0.29 16.52 -2.68
N LEU A 119 0.96 16.98 -1.63
CA LEU A 119 1.74 18.23 -1.59
C LEU A 119 3.08 18.16 -2.33
N VAL A 120 3.56 16.97 -2.70
CA VAL A 120 4.75 16.83 -3.53
C VAL A 120 4.42 17.29 -4.96
N PRO A 121 5.22 18.17 -5.59
CA PRO A 121 4.96 18.66 -6.94
C PRO A 121 4.78 17.53 -7.96
N GLU A 122 3.88 17.70 -8.92
CA GLU A 122 3.58 16.67 -9.90
C GLU A 122 4.80 16.20 -10.69
N VAL A 123 5.71 17.12 -11.04
CA VAL A 123 6.98 16.80 -11.70
C VAL A 123 7.83 15.85 -10.86
N GLN A 124 7.87 16.04 -9.53
CA GLN A 124 8.59 15.16 -8.61
C GLN A 124 7.89 13.80 -8.47
N LYS A 125 6.55 13.77 -8.47
CA LYS A 125 5.78 12.52 -8.48
C LYS A 125 6.04 11.71 -9.76
N LYS A 126 5.98 12.34 -10.93
CA LYS A 126 6.34 11.71 -12.21
C LYS A 126 7.79 11.21 -12.23
N ALA A 127 8.72 11.98 -11.67
CA ALA A 127 10.11 11.55 -11.56
C ALA A 127 10.27 10.30 -10.68
N VAL A 128 9.64 10.26 -9.49
CA VAL A 128 9.73 9.07 -8.62
C VAL A 128 9.02 7.86 -9.22
N ILE A 129 7.95 8.04 -10.00
CA ILE A 129 7.32 6.96 -10.77
C ILE A 129 8.30 6.37 -11.78
N ALA A 130 9.01 7.22 -12.54
CA ALA A 130 10.04 6.73 -13.47
C ALA A 130 11.11 5.91 -12.74
N TYR A 131 11.60 6.39 -11.60
CA TYR A 131 12.57 5.65 -10.78
C TYR A 131 12.01 4.34 -10.20
N ILE A 132 10.74 4.29 -9.78
CA ILE A 132 10.10 3.04 -9.32
C ILE A 132 10.03 2.02 -10.46
N LYS A 133 9.68 2.46 -11.68
CA LYS A 133 9.66 1.60 -12.85
C LYS A 133 11.05 1.09 -13.23
N HIS A 134 12.10 1.85 -12.94
CA HIS A 134 13.47 1.44 -13.20
C HIS A 134 13.85 0.08 -12.55
N PHE A 135 13.30 -0.22 -11.36
CA PHE A 135 13.56 -1.52 -10.69
C PHE A 135 13.13 -2.75 -11.49
N ALA A 136 12.16 -2.60 -12.41
CA ALA A 136 11.72 -3.65 -13.31
C ALA A 136 11.77 -3.19 -14.77
N LYS A 137 12.78 -2.39 -15.13
CA LYS A 137 12.88 -1.71 -16.44
C LYS A 137 12.63 -2.63 -17.64
N ASP A 138 13.08 -3.88 -17.59
CA ASP A 138 12.90 -4.84 -18.68
C ASP A 138 11.43 -5.24 -18.88
N LYS A 139 10.64 -5.28 -17.80
CA LYS A 139 9.19 -5.52 -17.88
C LYS A 139 8.47 -4.29 -18.42
N TRP A 140 8.84 -3.10 -17.94
CA TRP A 140 8.23 -1.84 -18.39
C TRP A 140 8.55 -1.51 -19.84
N ALA A 141 9.75 -1.86 -20.32
CA ALA A 141 10.15 -1.68 -21.71
C ALA A 141 9.37 -2.57 -22.68
N LYS A 142 8.93 -3.76 -22.23
CA LYS A 142 8.04 -4.65 -23.02
C LYS A 142 6.60 -4.13 -23.11
N GLY A 143 6.21 -3.23 -22.21
CA GLY A 143 4.84 -2.70 -22.14
C GLY A 143 3.85 -3.70 -21.56
N GLN A 144 2.56 -3.45 -21.82
CA GLN A 144 1.48 -4.33 -21.36
C GLN A 144 1.57 -5.70 -22.05
N PRO A 145 1.34 -6.82 -21.33
CA PRO A 145 1.30 -8.15 -21.95
C PRO A 145 0.26 -8.29 -23.06
N ASP A 146 -0.90 -7.67 -22.86
CA ASP A 146 -1.99 -7.59 -23.84
C ASP A 146 -2.56 -6.15 -23.79
N PRO A 147 -2.14 -5.23 -24.68
CA PRO A 147 -2.54 -3.82 -24.60
C PRO A 147 -4.05 -3.58 -24.70
N GLU A 148 -4.78 -4.46 -25.40
CA GLU A 148 -6.24 -4.33 -25.54
C GLU A 148 -6.96 -4.72 -24.26
N LYS A 149 -6.52 -5.80 -23.59
CA LYS A 149 -7.12 -6.26 -22.34
C LYS A 149 -6.59 -5.54 -21.11
N CYS A 150 -5.33 -5.09 -21.14
CA CYS A 150 -4.66 -4.40 -20.03
C CYS A 150 -4.98 -2.90 -19.98
N GLN A 151 -6.25 -2.55 -20.16
CA GLN A 151 -6.74 -1.20 -20.01
C GLN A 151 -7.24 -0.95 -18.58
N SER A 152 -7.17 0.32 -18.17
CA SER A 152 -7.74 0.76 -16.90
C SER A 152 -9.26 0.60 -16.92
N VAL A 153 -9.81 -0.12 -15.94
CA VAL A 153 -11.27 -0.27 -15.82
C VAL A 153 -11.98 1.06 -15.53
N TYR A 154 -11.30 2.07 -14.99
CA TYR A 154 -11.91 3.39 -14.77
C TYR A 154 -12.41 4.05 -16.06
N LYS A 155 -11.92 3.62 -17.24
CA LYS A 155 -12.43 4.12 -18.53
C LYS A 155 -13.85 3.65 -18.83
N THR A 156 -14.27 2.52 -18.26
CA THR A 156 -15.55 1.87 -18.56
C THR A 156 -16.53 1.93 -17.39
N ILE A 157 -16.07 2.23 -16.17
CA ILE A 157 -16.94 2.32 -15.00
C ILE A 157 -17.99 3.41 -15.18
N LYS A 158 -19.26 3.00 -15.19
CA LYS A 158 -20.42 3.89 -15.18
C LYS A 158 -21.31 3.57 -13.99
N ARG A 159 -21.44 4.52 -13.06
CA ARG A 159 -22.33 4.38 -11.91
C ARG A 159 -23.80 4.38 -12.37
N PRO A 160 -24.61 3.40 -11.95
CA PRO A 160 -26.02 3.36 -12.34
C PRO A 160 -26.84 4.40 -11.57
N ALA A 161 -27.94 4.86 -12.17
CA ALA A 161 -28.78 5.91 -11.60
C ALA A 161 -29.47 5.50 -10.29
N ASN A 162 -29.73 4.20 -10.10
CA ASN A 162 -30.32 3.63 -8.90
C ASN A 162 -29.27 3.28 -7.82
N PHE A 163 -28.00 3.68 -7.97
CA PHE A 163 -26.96 3.44 -6.96
C PHE A 163 -27.41 3.93 -5.57
N GLY A 164 -27.28 3.06 -4.56
CA GLY A 164 -27.69 3.37 -3.19
C GLY A 164 -29.21 3.34 -2.94
N SER A 165 -30.04 2.93 -3.91
CA SER A 165 -31.46 2.70 -3.66
C SER A 165 -31.66 1.57 -2.63
N PRO A 166 -32.79 1.54 -1.90
CA PRO A 166 -33.09 0.43 -0.98
C PRO A 166 -33.02 -0.95 -1.64
N GLU A 167 -33.45 -1.05 -2.90
CA GLU A 167 -33.38 -2.28 -3.71
C GLU A 167 -31.93 -2.70 -3.96
N MET A 168 -31.06 -1.77 -4.38
CA MET A 168 -29.64 -2.05 -4.62
C MET A 168 -28.90 -2.43 -3.33
N ILE A 169 -29.24 -1.78 -2.21
CA ILE A 169 -28.67 -2.09 -0.89
C ILE A 169 -29.09 -3.50 -0.45
N GLU A 170 -30.36 -3.88 -0.58
CA GLU A 170 -30.84 -5.20 -0.18
C GLU A 170 -30.27 -6.30 -1.08
N ARG A 171 -30.21 -6.07 -2.40
CA ARG A 171 -29.52 -6.99 -3.33
C ARG A 171 -28.05 -7.14 -2.97
N GLY A 172 -27.37 -6.03 -2.70
CA GLY A 172 -25.97 -6.01 -2.29
C GLY A 172 -25.71 -6.74 -0.97
N LYS A 173 -26.61 -6.61 0.00
CA LYS A 173 -26.53 -7.32 1.30
C LYS A 173 -26.57 -8.84 1.10
N ASN A 174 -27.49 -9.34 0.27
CA ASN A 174 -27.60 -10.76 -0.02
C ASN A 174 -26.34 -11.29 -0.73
N LEU A 175 -25.80 -10.55 -1.70
CA LEU A 175 -24.54 -10.89 -2.36
C LEU A 175 -23.35 -10.84 -1.39
N TYR A 176 -23.31 -9.85 -0.50
CA TYR A 176 -22.24 -9.70 0.48
C TYR A 176 -22.21 -10.89 1.46
N ALA A 177 -23.38 -11.34 1.92
CA ALA A 177 -23.52 -12.50 2.79
C ALA A 177 -22.88 -13.77 2.18
N GLN A 178 -23.01 -13.94 0.86
CA GLN A 178 -22.51 -15.09 0.11
C GLN A 178 -21.02 -15.00 -0.24
N ASN A 179 -20.51 -13.79 -0.45
CA ASN A 179 -19.21 -13.60 -1.11
C ASN A 179 -18.14 -12.93 -0.22
N CYS A 180 -18.53 -12.22 0.84
CA CYS A 180 -17.63 -11.28 1.53
C CYS A 180 -17.45 -11.60 3.02
N THR A 181 -18.46 -12.14 3.70
CA THR A 181 -18.50 -12.33 5.16
C THR A 181 -17.39 -13.22 5.71
N ALA A 182 -16.97 -14.24 4.96
CA ALA A 182 -15.91 -15.16 5.37
C ALA A 182 -14.59 -14.42 5.69
N CYS A 183 -14.30 -13.32 4.98
CA CYS A 183 -13.10 -12.52 5.18
C CYS A 183 -13.41 -11.20 5.91
N HIS A 184 -14.42 -10.45 5.46
CA HIS A 184 -14.70 -9.11 5.97
C HIS A 184 -15.64 -9.05 7.17
N GLY A 185 -16.22 -10.19 7.58
CA GLY A 185 -17.22 -10.25 8.66
C GLY A 185 -18.60 -9.76 8.23
N GLU A 186 -19.63 -10.06 9.02
CA GLU A 186 -21.02 -9.67 8.72
C GLU A 186 -21.22 -8.16 8.69
N LYS A 187 -20.44 -7.42 9.50
CA LYS A 187 -20.52 -5.97 9.61
C LYS A 187 -19.52 -5.23 8.71
N GLY A 188 -18.62 -5.96 8.05
CA GLY A 188 -17.56 -5.36 7.23
C GLY A 188 -16.37 -4.85 8.02
N GLU A 189 -16.20 -5.25 9.28
CA GLU A 189 -15.15 -4.75 10.17
C GLU A 189 -13.76 -5.40 9.89
N GLY A 190 -13.69 -6.33 8.93
CA GLY A 190 -12.45 -7.03 8.59
C GLY A 190 -12.10 -8.15 9.58
N ASP A 191 -13.09 -8.64 10.32
CA ASP A 191 -12.98 -9.60 11.43
C ASP A 191 -13.65 -10.94 11.12
N GLY A 192 -13.85 -11.25 9.83
CA GLY A 192 -14.43 -12.51 9.39
C GLY A 192 -13.63 -13.72 9.89
N PRO A 193 -14.22 -14.93 9.93
CA PRO A 193 -13.58 -16.12 10.48
C PRO A 193 -12.25 -16.48 9.82
N LEU A 194 -12.02 -16.07 8.56
CA LEU A 194 -10.75 -16.28 7.87
C LEU A 194 -9.74 -15.15 8.11
N ALA A 195 -10.14 -13.97 8.58
CA ALA A 195 -9.34 -12.75 8.59
C ALA A 195 -7.96 -12.91 9.25
N SER A 196 -7.88 -13.61 10.39
CA SER A 196 -6.64 -13.83 11.14
C SER A 196 -5.69 -14.83 10.48
N THR A 197 -6.18 -15.64 9.53
CA THR A 197 -5.39 -16.67 8.83
C THR A 197 -4.83 -16.19 7.49
N LEU A 198 -5.32 -15.05 6.98
CA LEU A 198 -4.93 -14.53 5.69
C LEU A 198 -3.56 -13.85 5.74
N PRO A 199 -2.72 -14.00 4.69
CA PRO A 199 -1.40 -13.37 4.63
C PRO A 199 -1.46 -11.84 4.58
N VAL A 200 -2.58 -11.30 4.10
CA VAL A 200 -2.89 -9.87 4.11
C VAL A 200 -4.25 -9.72 4.78
N PRO A 201 -4.35 -8.95 5.88
CA PRO A 201 -5.61 -8.81 6.58
C PRO A 201 -6.64 -8.06 5.70
N PRO A 202 -7.92 -8.47 5.73
CA PRO A 202 -9.00 -7.69 5.14
C PRO A 202 -9.07 -6.29 5.76
N THR A 203 -9.37 -5.29 4.93
CA THR A 203 -9.58 -3.92 5.41
C THR A 203 -10.93 -3.83 6.14
N ASP A 204 -11.02 -2.95 7.14
CA ASP A 204 -12.30 -2.53 7.70
C ASP A 204 -13.04 -1.68 6.65
N LEU A 205 -14.11 -2.24 6.11
CA LEU A 205 -14.97 -1.63 5.09
C LEU A 205 -15.89 -0.56 5.68
N THR A 206 -16.00 -0.44 7.00
CA THR A 206 -16.81 0.58 7.66
C THR A 206 -16.04 1.89 7.87
N TYR A 207 -14.71 1.83 7.86
CA TYR A 207 -13.86 2.98 8.11
C TYR A 207 -13.66 3.87 6.86
N PRO A 208 -14.05 5.15 6.89
CA PRO A 208 -13.88 6.04 5.75
C PRO A 208 -12.40 6.41 5.53
N VAL A 209 -11.88 6.02 4.38
CA VAL A 209 -10.51 6.27 3.88
C VAL A 209 -10.15 7.76 3.78
N ARG A 210 -11.15 8.62 3.59
CA ARG A 210 -11.07 10.09 3.52
C ARG A 210 -12.29 10.66 4.24
N ALA A 211 -12.34 11.96 4.51
CA ALA A 211 -13.55 12.60 5.06
C ALA A 211 -14.83 12.25 4.26
N GLU A 212 -14.70 12.09 2.95
CA GLU A 212 -15.78 11.69 2.03
C GLU A 212 -15.89 10.16 1.80
N GLY A 213 -14.95 9.36 2.32
CA GLY A 213 -14.80 7.93 2.01
C GLY A 213 -14.05 7.64 0.68
N PRO A 214 -13.82 6.37 0.34
CA PRO A 214 -13.41 5.98 -1.01
C PRO A 214 -14.52 6.32 -2.00
N LYS A 215 -14.17 6.67 -3.24
CA LYS A 215 -15.21 6.86 -4.26
C LYS A 215 -15.86 5.50 -4.55
N PRO A 216 -17.18 5.39 -4.75
CA PRO A 216 -17.83 4.14 -5.15
C PRO A 216 -17.15 3.43 -6.33
N GLU A 217 -16.60 4.18 -7.28
CA GLU A 217 -15.83 3.65 -8.40
C GLU A 217 -14.54 2.94 -7.97
N ASP A 218 -13.91 3.37 -6.88
CA ASP A 218 -12.70 2.72 -6.34
C ASP A 218 -13.04 1.33 -5.79
N THR A 219 -14.19 1.20 -5.12
CA THR A 219 -14.72 -0.10 -4.64
C THR A 219 -15.14 -0.97 -5.82
N PHE A 220 -15.84 -0.40 -6.80
CA PHE A 220 -16.24 -1.14 -8.00
C PHE A 220 -15.01 -1.67 -8.76
N ARG A 221 -13.94 -0.87 -8.86
CA ARG A 221 -12.64 -1.31 -9.41
C ARG A 221 -12.12 -2.53 -8.67
N VAL A 222 -12.05 -2.50 -7.33
CA VAL A 222 -11.59 -3.64 -6.52
C VAL A 222 -12.42 -4.88 -6.83
N LEU A 223 -13.75 -4.77 -6.86
CA LEU A 223 -14.61 -5.90 -7.17
C LEU A 223 -14.44 -6.40 -8.62
N THR A 224 -13.96 -5.56 -9.54
CA THR A 224 -13.81 -5.92 -10.95
C THR A 224 -12.46 -6.57 -11.25
N VAL A 225 -11.36 -6.05 -10.70
CA VAL A 225 -10.00 -6.53 -11.02
C VAL A 225 -9.31 -7.24 -9.85
N GLY A 226 -9.94 -7.28 -8.68
CA GLY A 226 -9.36 -7.85 -7.47
C GLY A 226 -8.18 -7.03 -6.94
N LEU A 227 -7.41 -7.67 -6.06
CA LEU A 227 -6.18 -7.14 -5.48
C LEU A 227 -5.06 -8.16 -5.69
N GLU A 228 -4.33 -8.02 -6.79
CA GLU A 228 -3.26 -8.96 -7.18
C GLU A 228 -2.25 -9.20 -6.04
N GLY A 229 -1.92 -10.47 -5.80
CA GLY A 229 -1.06 -10.87 -4.69
C GLY A 229 -1.71 -10.75 -3.30
N SER A 230 -3.04 -10.73 -3.23
CA SER A 230 -3.80 -10.91 -1.99
C SER A 230 -4.92 -11.94 -2.17
N PRO A 231 -5.54 -12.43 -1.07
CA PRO A 231 -6.69 -13.32 -1.15
C PRO A 231 -7.99 -12.67 -1.66
N MET A 232 -8.01 -11.37 -1.98
CA MET A 232 -9.20 -10.67 -2.47
C MET A 232 -9.32 -10.82 -4.00
N PRO A 233 -10.21 -11.70 -4.50
CA PRO A 233 -10.29 -12.03 -5.91
C PRO A 233 -11.02 -10.94 -6.71
N ALA A 234 -10.97 -11.06 -8.03
CA ALA A 234 -11.90 -10.37 -8.91
C ALA A 234 -13.27 -11.08 -8.90
N PHE A 235 -14.35 -10.31 -8.83
CA PHE A 235 -15.74 -10.78 -8.93
C PHE A 235 -16.28 -10.59 -10.34
N GLY A 236 -15.45 -10.90 -11.35
CA GLY A 236 -15.80 -10.78 -12.77
C GLY A 236 -16.97 -11.68 -13.20
N TYR A 237 -17.24 -12.75 -12.44
CA TYR A 237 -18.36 -13.66 -12.65
C TYR A 237 -19.72 -13.07 -12.25
N LEU A 238 -19.75 -12.02 -11.42
CA LEU A 238 -20.96 -11.27 -11.12
C LEU A 238 -21.27 -10.30 -12.26
N THR A 239 -22.55 -9.95 -12.43
CA THR A 239 -22.94 -8.90 -13.38
C THR A 239 -22.44 -7.53 -12.90
N GLU A 240 -22.35 -6.54 -13.80
CA GLU A 240 -22.03 -5.16 -13.37
C GLU A 240 -23.05 -4.61 -12.38
N GLU A 241 -24.34 -4.91 -12.59
CA GLU A 241 -25.41 -4.53 -11.68
C GLU A 241 -25.23 -5.15 -10.29
N ASP A 242 -24.88 -6.43 -10.21
CA ASP A 242 -24.58 -7.11 -8.94
C ASP A 242 -23.36 -6.52 -8.24
N ARG A 243 -22.29 -6.21 -8.99
CA ARG A 243 -21.13 -5.51 -8.42
C ARG A 243 -21.52 -4.12 -7.91
N TRP A 244 -22.36 -3.37 -8.62
CA TRP A 244 -22.85 -2.08 -8.14
C TRP A 244 -23.80 -2.19 -6.93
N ALA A 245 -24.56 -3.27 -6.83
CA ALA A 245 -25.37 -3.59 -5.65
C ALA A 245 -24.45 -3.84 -4.43
N LEU A 246 -23.39 -4.64 -4.59
CA LEU A 246 -22.35 -4.80 -3.56
C LEU A 246 -21.74 -3.46 -3.14
N VAL A 247 -21.35 -2.60 -4.09
CA VAL A 247 -20.82 -1.27 -3.78
C VAL A 247 -21.84 -0.41 -3.02
N SER A 248 -23.13 -0.49 -3.38
CA SER A 248 -24.21 0.23 -2.69
C SER A 248 -24.34 -0.23 -1.23
N TYR A 249 -24.25 -1.54 -0.99
CA TYR A 249 -24.28 -2.09 0.37
C TYR A 249 -23.03 -1.74 1.18
N ILE A 250 -21.83 -1.80 0.59
CA ILE A 250 -20.58 -1.39 1.24
C ILE A 250 -20.64 0.10 1.61
N ALA A 251 -21.12 0.97 0.70
CA ALA A 251 -21.32 2.39 0.99
C ALA A 251 -22.35 2.63 2.11
N TYR A 252 -23.39 1.79 2.19
CA TYR A 252 -24.33 1.81 3.30
C TYR A 252 -23.67 1.44 4.64
N LEU A 253 -22.83 0.39 4.70
CA LEU A 253 -22.08 0.01 5.90
C LEU A 253 -21.19 1.15 6.41
N MET A 254 -20.50 1.85 5.49
CA MET A 254 -19.66 3.00 5.82
C MET A 254 -20.42 4.17 6.45
N ASN A 255 -21.66 4.41 6.01
CA ASN A 255 -22.45 5.54 6.49
C ASN A 255 -23.25 5.22 7.76
N LYS A 256 -23.54 3.95 8.03
CA LYS A 256 -24.25 3.53 9.24
C LYS A 256 -23.45 3.79 10.52
N ASN A 257 -22.12 3.78 10.42
CA ASN A 257 -21.20 3.93 11.55
C ASN A 257 -20.64 5.37 11.70
N LYS A 258 -21.16 6.34 10.94
CA LYS A 258 -20.89 7.78 11.14
C LYS A 258 -21.88 8.37 12.15
#